data_AF-A0A9K3KQ78-F1
#
_entry.id   AF-A0A9K3KQ78-F1
#
_cell.length_a   1.000
_cell.length_b   1.000
_cell.length_c   1.000
_cell.angle_alpha   90.00
_cell.angle_beta   90.00
_cell.angle_gamma   90.00
#
_symmetry.space_group_name_H-M   'P 1'
#
loop_
_entity.id
_entity.type
_entity.pdbx_description
1 polymer ?
#
loop_
_entity_poly.entity_id
_entity_poly.type
_entity_poly.pdbx_seq_one_letter_code
_entity_poly.pdbx_strand_id
1 'polypeptide(L)'
;MVGLSSLREDFQHQNHSLSINASEVAVCAGCHEYKSVPELLLSHVYQGRGGQALLQHDVHLLGLNLVSEEEQLLELAAQAGPATTEALTKALQVKHGETRVESIEMAQQMRQEVMKRAAKSKKLTKQQLTSLEEQTRHSIDTGCGHSWEDEALDQYQKQCGWDVRRRNEECRIWHFEKSELGNDKKINATEPGELHHRQVTPSLCPVGPAVPFSRKRTRPVSEESSNSTLLSGRENVPIDLTTETMENSKTVAQSSSGAPAVEESPAYFLSIKGMVDGIRDELMVVERVDNKDDDDWILRTVVVECKHRMRSLLPYPRFYECIQAVVYCQMYDADEADIVQVLRKSKTSNADTRTLDLEMEKAGEEETTSLLSEQETQREPWPTADESPPQKKRLLTEHFPRLPSNSLEHVKLKQMVDGGDDDDIKGNIEEYPDKPDDWEEKTDEDGAVISEKVKPSTVDMEIAVSRISLHDQFNHLDSWNTIVLPRLREWTECVYRIRKSDDLRYRLLSSMAIMESTDDPRERQRHIQVAWELAFEQCPFLKVGYSFECYRRELSTVPT
;
A
#
# COMPACT_ATOMS: atom_id res chain seq x y z
N MET A 1 1.92 38.64 -13.86
CA MET A 1 0.56 38.14 -13.51
C MET A 1 -0.23 37.62 -14.71
N VAL A 2 0.38 37.45 -15.89
CA VAL A 2 -0.20 36.64 -16.97
C VAL A 2 0.04 35.17 -16.60
N GLY A 3 -1.00 34.35 -16.48
CA GLY A 3 -0.87 32.89 -16.63
C GLY A 3 -1.58 31.97 -15.62
N LEU A 4 -2.03 32.42 -14.44
CA LEU A 4 -2.69 31.49 -13.49
C LEU A 4 -4.08 31.05 -13.99
N SER A 5 -4.83 31.97 -14.61
CA SER A 5 -6.12 31.64 -15.24
C SER A 5 -5.97 30.64 -16.40
N SER A 6 -4.88 30.74 -17.17
CA SER A 6 -4.59 29.82 -18.28
C SER A 6 -4.22 28.42 -17.77
N LEU A 7 -3.36 28.32 -16.75
CA LEU A 7 -2.98 27.04 -16.15
C LEU A 7 -4.18 26.31 -15.53
N ARG A 8 -5.15 27.06 -15.01
CA ARG A 8 -6.39 26.54 -14.45
C ARG A 8 -7.30 25.94 -15.53
N GLU A 9 -7.53 26.66 -16.62
CA GLU A 9 -8.31 26.15 -17.76
C GLU A 9 -7.62 24.93 -18.36
N ASP A 10 -6.29 24.97 -18.47
CA ASP A 10 -5.48 23.86 -18.97
C ASP A 10 -5.65 22.60 -18.11
N PHE A 11 -5.49 22.66 -16.78
CA PHE A 11 -5.62 21.46 -15.94
C PHE A 11 -7.06 20.95 -15.81
N GLN A 12 -8.05 21.85 -15.75
CA GLN A 12 -9.47 21.47 -15.63
C GLN A 12 -9.99 20.79 -16.92
N HIS A 13 -9.31 21.01 -18.06
CA HIS A 13 -9.70 20.49 -19.36
C HIS A 13 -8.70 19.50 -19.97
N GLN A 14 -7.48 19.37 -19.44
CA GLN A 14 -6.52 18.35 -19.87
C GLN A 14 -6.85 16.98 -19.30
N ASN A 15 -6.81 15.97 -20.17
CA ASN A 15 -6.99 14.57 -19.83
C ASN A 15 -5.75 14.03 -19.10
N HIS A 16 -5.46 14.54 -17.90
CA HIS A 16 -4.46 13.92 -17.04
C HIS A 16 -5.02 12.60 -16.51
N SER A 17 -4.44 11.49 -16.97
CA SER A 17 -4.78 10.16 -16.46
C SER A 17 -4.63 10.15 -14.94
N LEU A 18 -5.66 9.72 -14.23
CA LEU A 18 -5.54 9.36 -12.82
C LEU A 18 -4.60 8.17 -12.68
N SER A 19 -3.67 8.20 -11.73
CA SER A 19 -2.74 7.12 -11.43
C SER A 19 -3.05 6.56 -10.03
N ILE A 20 -3.45 5.30 -9.92
CA ILE A 20 -3.79 4.67 -8.63
C ILE A 20 -2.70 3.65 -8.29
N ASN A 21 -2.19 3.65 -7.06
CA ASN A 21 -1.28 2.57 -6.65
C ASN A 21 -2.06 1.26 -6.48
N ALA A 22 -1.45 0.12 -6.79
CA ALA A 22 -2.07 -1.21 -6.63
C ALA A 22 -2.58 -1.45 -5.20
N SER A 23 -1.84 -0.96 -4.20
CA SER A 23 -2.22 -1.01 -2.78
C SER A 23 -3.43 -0.13 -2.42
N GLU A 24 -3.81 0.82 -3.27
CA GLU A 24 -4.92 1.76 -3.05
C GLU A 24 -6.20 1.34 -3.78
N VAL A 25 -6.12 0.36 -4.68
CA VAL A 25 -7.27 -0.16 -5.44
C VAL A 25 -8.39 -0.61 -4.51
N ALA A 26 -8.05 -1.28 -3.41
CA ALA A 26 -9.04 -1.71 -2.42
C ALA A 26 -9.78 -0.53 -1.77
N VAL A 27 -9.11 0.59 -1.49
CA VAL A 27 -9.75 1.79 -0.93
C VAL A 27 -10.67 2.43 -1.95
N CYS A 28 -10.21 2.57 -3.19
CA CYS A 28 -10.96 3.15 -4.29
C CYS A 28 -12.22 2.31 -4.61
N ALA A 29 -12.16 1.00 -4.42
CA ALA A 29 -13.28 0.08 -4.57
C ALA A 29 -14.17 -0.05 -3.31
N GLY A 30 -13.87 0.67 -2.23
CA GLY A 30 -14.62 0.65 -0.98
C GLY A 30 -14.48 -0.63 -0.14
N CYS A 31 -13.36 -1.34 -0.32
CA CYS A 31 -13.04 -2.64 0.27
C CYS A 31 -11.91 -2.59 1.31
N HIS A 32 -11.52 -1.39 1.77
CA HIS A 32 -10.41 -1.21 2.71
C HIS A 32 -10.91 -0.71 4.07
N GLU A 33 -10.54 -1.41 5.14
CA GLU A 33 -11.07 -1.18 6.50
C GLU A 33 -10.42 0.00 7.23
N TYR A 34 -9.20 0.40 6.87
CA TYR A 34 -8.38 1.29 7.71
C TYR A 34 -7.99 2.64 7.12
N LYS A 35 -8.04 2.82 5.79
CA LYS A 35 -7.52 4.01 5.12
C LYS A 35 -8.65 5.00 4.90
N SER A 36 -8.40 6.26 5.25
CA SER A 36 -9.32 7.37 5.07
C SER A 36 -9.60 7.61 3.59
N VAL A 37 -10.88 7.53 3.23
CA VAL A 37 -11.32 7.77 1.85
C VAL A 37 -11.21 9.24 1.47
N PRO A 38 -11.62 10.21 2.33
CA PRO A 38 -11.43 11.64 2.02
C PRO A 38 -9.98 12.05 1.79
N GLU A 39 -9.03 11.54 2.60
CA GLU A 39 -7.60 11.80 2.43
C GLU A 39 -7.09 11.30 1.08
N LEU A 40 -7.43 10.04 0.73
CA LEU A 40 -7.05 9.47 -0.56
C LEU A 40 -7.69 10.22 -1.74
N LEU A 41 -8.95 10.65 -1.59
CA LEU A 41 -9.65 11.43 -2.60
C LEU A 41 -8.97 12.79 -2.82
N LEU A 42 -8.57 13.48 -1.74
CA LEU A 42 -7.82 14.74 -1.81
C LEU A 42 -6.49 14.54 -2.55
N SER A 43 -5.72 13.51 -2.18
CA SER A 43 -4.46 13.14 -2.84
C SER A 43 -4.65 12.91 -4.34
N HIS A 44 -5.68 12.15 -4.72
CA HIS A 44 -6.01 11.91 -6.12
C HIS A 44 -6.49 13.16 -6.86
N VAL A 45 -7.24 14.06 -6.23
CA VAL A 45 -7.69 15.32 -6.85
C VAL A 45 -6.49 16.18 -7.24
N TYR A 46 -5.49 16.29 -6.37
CA TYR A 46 -4.30 17.12 -6.58
C TYR A 46 -3.06 16.33 -7.05
N GLN A 47 -3.28 15.14 -7.62
CA GLN A 47 -2.19 14.30 -8.11
C GLN A 47 -1.48 14.90 -9.34
N GLY A 48 -0.17 14.70 -9.40
CA GLY A 48 0.69 15.08 -10.53
C GLY A 48 1.04 16.56 -10.53
N ARG A 49 1.94 16.98 -11.43
CA ARG A 49 2.45 18.37 -11.47
C ARG A 49 1.34 19.42 -11.59
N GLY A 50 0.35 19.18 -12.47
CA GLY A 50 -0.78 20.08 -12.65
C GLY A 50 -1.69 20.13 -11.42
N GLY A 51 -1.92 18.98 -10.77
CA GLY A 51 -2.68 18.89 -9.52
C GLY A 51 -1.99 19.62 -8.37
N GLN A 52 -0.67 19.52 -8.27
CA GLN A 52 0.11 20.25 -7.25
C GLN A 52 0.08 21.77 -7.46
N ALA A 53 0.17 22.24 -8.71
CA ALA A 53 -0.01 23.66 -9.02
C ALA A 53 -1.42 24.14 -8.67
N LEU A 54 -2.44 23.32 -8.92
CA LEU A 54 -3.82 23.59 -8.52
C LEU A 54 -3.97 23.64 -7.00
N LEU A 55 -3.33 22.72 -6.27
CA LEU A 55 -3.35 22.70 -4.80
C LEU A 55 -2.74 23.98 -4.22
N GLN A 56 -1.57 24.39 -4.70
CA GLN A 56 -0.92 25.63 -4.25
C GLN A 56 -1.81 26.86 -4.48
N HIS A 57 -2.46 26.92 -5.63
CA HIS A 57 -3.41 27.99 -5.96
C HIS A 57 -4.62 27.99 -5.02
N ASP A 58 -5.25 26.82 -4.84
CA ASP A 58 -6.46 26.69 -4.03
C ASP A 58 -6.18 26.94 -2.54
N VAL A 59 -5.02 26.47 -2.03
CA VAL A 59 -4.50 26.80 -0.70
C VAL A 59 -4.33 28.30 -0.52
N HIS A 60 -3.72 28.99 -1.49
CA HIS A 60 -3.53 30.43 -1.44
C HIS A 60 -4.86 31.19 -1.38
N LEU A 61 -5.83 30.79 -2.19
CA LEU A 61 -7.18 31.39 -2.19
C LEU A 61 -7.93 31.18 -0.87
N LEU A 62 -7.73 30.03 -0.24
CA LEU A 62 -8.35 29.70 1.05
C LEU A 62 -7.58 30.27 2.25
N GLY A 63 -6.42 30.90 2.02
CA GLY A 63 -5.55 31.40 3.10
C GLY A 63 -4.95 30.28 3.95
N LEU A 64 -4.78 29.09 3.38
CA LEU A 64 -4.17 27.94 4.03
C LEU A 64 -2.64 27.95 3.84
N ASN A 65 -1.94 27.15 4.64
CA ASN A 65 -0.51 26.90 4.48
C ASN A 65 -0.30 25.42 4.18
N LEU A 66 0.51 25.10 3.16
CA LEU A 66 0.93 23.73 2.90
C LEU A 66 2.15 23.41 3.76
N VAL A 67 2.05 22.33 4.51
CA VAL A 67 3.12 21.76 5.33
C VAL A 67 3.22 20.30 4.94
N SER A 68 4.44 19.79 4.75
CA SER A 68 4.61 18.35 4.52
C SER A 68 4.35 17.56 5.80
N GLU A 69 3.90 16.30 5.70
CA GLU A 69 3.69 15.45 6.89
C GLU A 69 4.95 15.39 7.77
N GLU A 70 6.14 15.31 7.16
CA GLU A 70 7.40 15.24 7.87
C GLU A 70 7.78 16.57 8.54
N GLU A 71 7.52 17.70 7.88
CA GLU A 71 7.70 19.04 8.45
C GLU A 71 6.75 19.27 9.64
N GLN A 72 5.48 18.87 9.52
CA GLN A 72 4.51 18.91 10.61
C GLN A 72 4.98 18.06 11.80
N LEU A 73 5.50 16.86 11.53
CA LEU A 73 6.03 15.97 12.55
C LEU A 73 7.25 16.58 13.27
N LEU A 74 8.15 17.20 12.51
CA LEU A 74 9.31 17.93 13.04
C LEU A 74 8.91 19.18 13.83
N GLU A 75 7.87 19.90 13.42
CA GLU A 75 7.31 21.04 14.15
C GLU A 75 6.75 20.61 15.51
N LEU A 76 5.95 19.54 15.55
CA LEU A 76 5.44 18.96 16.80
C LEU A 76 6.59 18.52 17.73
N ALA A 77 7.62 17.87 17.18
CA ALA A 77 8.78 17.48 17.96
C ALA A 77 9.57 18.70 18.47
N ALA A 78 9.73 19.75 17.65
CA ALA A 78 10.39 21.00 18.04
C ALA A 78 9.61 21.73 19.14
N GLN A 79 8.27 21.74 19.07
CA GLN A 79 7.40 22.26 20.13
C GLN A 79 7.62 21.51 21.45
N ALA A 80 7.76 20.18 21.40
CA ALA A 80 8.09 19.38 22.58
C ALA A 80 9.52 19.62 23.11
N GLY A 81 10.48 19.91 22.23
CA GLY A 81 11.84 20.34 22.58
C GLY A 81 12.95 19.56 21.85
N PRO A 82 14.21 20.03 21.94
CA PRO A 82 15.30 19.54 21.10
C PRO A 82 15.62 18.04 21.31
N ALA A 83 15.42 17.53 22.52
CA ALA A 83 15.60 16.10 22.79
C ALA A 83 14.58 15.23 22.04
N THR A 84 13.33 15.69 21.90
CA THR A 84 12.29 14.98 21.13
C THR A 84 12.62 15.04 19.65
N THR A 85 13.02 16.21 19.13
CA THR A 85 13.46 16.37 17.74
C THR A 85 14.61 15.42 17.40
N GLU A 86 15.65 15.34 18.23
CA GLU A 86 16.78 14.42 18.01
C GLU A 86 16.33 12.94 17.95
N ALA A 87 15.41 12.54 18.84
CA ALA A 87 14.87 11.18 18.84
C ALA A 87 14.02 10.90 17.60
N LEU A 88 13.20 11.87 17.17
CA LEU A 88 12.41 11.77 15.95
C LEU A 88 13.27 11.72 14.70
N THR A 89 14.33 12.53 14.61
CA THR A 89 15.26 12.49 13.48
C THR A 89 15.85 11.09 13.33
N LYS A 90 16.27 10.45 14.43
CA LYS A 90 16.73 9.04 14.42
C LYS A 90 15.66 8.07 13.91
N ALA A 91 14.39 8.29 14.24
CA ALA A 91 13.28 7.51 13.71
C ALA A 91 13.05 7.73 12.21
N LEU A 92 13.18 8.96 11.72
CA LEU A 92 13.06 9.29 10.30
C LEU A 92 14.21 8.69 9.47
N GLN A 93 15.42 8.58 10.03
CA GLN A 93 16.53 7.86 9.39
C GLN A 93 16.16 6.40 9.04
N VAL A 94 15.25 5.77 9.79
CA VAL A 94 14.74 4.43 9.47
C VAL A 94 13.83 4.47 8.25
N LYS A 95 12.91 5.45 8.18
CA LYS A 95 12.01 5.66 7.03
C LYS A 95 12.79 5.88 5.74
N HIS A 96 13.91 6.62 5.79
CA HIS A 96 14.78 6.88 4.65
C HIS A 96 15.76 5.75 4.33
N GLY A 97 15.76 4.66 5.11
CA GLY A 97 16.69 3.54 4.93
C GLY A 97 18.14 3.85 5.30
N GLU A 98 18.41 4.98 5.95
CA GLU A 98 19.74 5.34 6.46
C GLU A 98 20.13 4.49 7.69
N THR A 99 19.12 4.09 8.48
CA THR A 99 19.30 3.23 9.65
C THR A 99 18.44 2.00 9.53
N ARG A 100 19.09 0.82 9.53
CA ARG A 100 18.39 -0.46 9.58
C ARG A 100 18.01 -0.78 11.03
N VAL A 101 16.72 -1.03 11.27
CA VAL A 101 16.22 -1.45 12.59
C VAL A 101 16.29 -2.96 12.68
N GLU A 102 17.04 -3.50 13.65
CA GLU A 102 17.26 -4.94 13.72
C GLU A 102 16.02 -5.72 14.16
N SER A 103 15.20 -5.20 15.09
CA SER A 103 14.09 -5.97 15.65
C SER A 103 12.83 -5.14 15.90
N ILE A 104 11.70 -5.82 16.12
CA ILE A 104 10.43 -5.14 16.48
C ILE A 104 10.58 -4.41 17.82
N GLU A 105 11.33 -4.97 18.75
CA GLU A 105 11.60 -4.37 20.06
C GLU A 105 12.42 -3.08 19.90
N MET A 106 13.42 -3.07 19.01
CA MET A 106 14.18 -1.85 18.71
C MET A 106 13.28 -0.78 18.06
N ALA A 107 12.41 -1.15 17.11
CA ALA A 107 11.42 -0.24 16.53
C ALA A 107 10.50 0.34 17.62
N GLN A 108 10.01 -0.50 18.54
CA GLN A 108 9.18 -0.10 19.67
C GLN A 108 9.92 0.84 20.62
N GLN A 109 11.19 0.57 20.93
CA GLN A 109 12.03 1.42 21.78
C GLN A 109 12.24 2.80 21.15
N MET A 110 12.48 2.88 19.83
CA MET A 110 12.61 4.16 19.13
C MET A 110 11.31 4.99 19.24
N ARG A 111 10.14 4.35 19.04
CA ARG A 111 8.84 5.00 19.24
C ARG A 111 8.66 5.48 20.68
N GLN A 112 8.88 4.59 21.64
CA GLN A 112 8.73 4.89 23.07
C GLN A 112 9.65 6.02 23.52
N GLU A 113 10.87 6.10 23.00
CA GLU A 113 11.81 7.17 23.33
C GLU A 113 11.33 8.54 22.83
N VAL A 114 10.80 8.62 21.60
CA VAL A 114 10.15 9.85 21.10
C VAL A 114 8.99 10.25 22.01
N MET A 115 8.10 9.31 22.33
CA MET A 115 6.92 9.57 23.15
C MET A 115 7.25 9.94 24.59
N LYS A 116 8.22 9.27 25.21
CA LYS A 116 8.68 9.56 26.57
C LYS A 116 9.27 10.97 26.68
N ARG A 117 10.09 11.38 25.70
CA ARG A 117 10.65 12.74 25.66
C ARG A 117 9.56 13.79 25.41
N ALA A 118 8.64 13.51 24.48
CA ALA A 118 7.51 14.40 24.18
C ALA A 118 6.60 14.59 25.39
N ALA A 119 6.17 13.51 26.03
CA ALA A 119 5.29 13.54 27.21
C ALA A 119 5.95 14.26 28.41
N LYS A 120 7.25 14.06 28.63
CA LYS A 120 8.01 14.75 29.69
C LYS A 120 8.01 16.27 29.51
N SER A 121 7.90 16.77 28.28
CA SER A 121 7.87 18.22 28.01
C SER A 121 6.61 18.91 28.54
N LYS A 122 5.47 18.19 28.57
CA LYS A 122 4.13 18.74 28.84
C LYS A 122 3.75 19.95 27.97
N LYS A 123 4.38 20.11 26.79
CA LYS A 123 4.14 21.23 25.87
C LYS A 123 3.17 20.93 24.75
N LEU A 124 2.90 19.64 24.51
CA LEU A 124 1.96 19.18 23.50
C LEU A 124 0.59 18.90 24.13
N THR A 125 -0.47 19.17 23.38
CA THR A 125 -1.81 18.72 23.74
C THR A 125 -1.89 17.19 23.61
N LYS A 126 -2.93 16.58 24.21
CA LYS A 126 -3.15 15.13 24.08
C LYS A 126 -3.30 14.71 22.61
N GLN A 127 -4.00 15.52 21.81
CA GLN A 127 -4.21 15.29 20.38
C GLN A 127 -2.89 15.39 19.59
N GLN A 128 -2.09 16.43 19.84
CA GLN A 128 -0.77 16.57 19.24
C GLN A 128 0.15 15.39 19.58
N LEU A 129 0.08 14.90 20.81
CA LEU A 129 0.85 13.74 21.25
C LEU A 129 0.41 12.47 20.52
N THR A 130 -0.90 12.23 20.36
CA THR A 130 -1.43 11.10 19.58
C THR A 130 -1.02 11.19 18.10
N SER A 131 -1.10 12.38 17.50
CA SER A 131 -0.68 12.61 16.12
C SER A 131 0.82 12.32 15.92
N LEU A 132 1.68 12.82 16.82
CA LEU A 132 3.12 12.52 16.85
C LEU A 132 3.38 11.02 16.97
N GLU A 133 2.63 10.31 17.83
CA GLU A 133 2.75 8.86 18.02
C GLU A 133 2.40 8.09 16.74
N GLU A 134 1.26 8.38 16.12
CA GLU A 134 0.76 7.68 14.95
C GLU A 134 1.67 7.87 13.73
N GLN A 135 2.13 9.11 13.49
CA GLN A 135 3.02 9.42 12.37
C GLN A 135 4.44 8.87 12.58
N THR A 136 4.97 8.92 13.82
CA THR A 136 6.26 8.30 14.16
C THR A 136 6.19 6.78 13.98
N ARG A 137 5.10 6.17 14.45
CA ARG A 137 4.83 4.74 14.24
C ARG A 137 4.80 4.39 12.77
N HIS A 138 4.04 5.13 11.96
CA HIS A 138 3.93 4.87 10.53
C HIS A 138 5.30 4.95 9.83
N SER A 139 6.11 5.96 10.18
CA SER A 139 7.45 6.17 9.61
C SER A 139 8.40 5.00 9.93
N ILE A 140 8.46 4.58 11.19
CA ILE A 140 9.31 3.46 11.62
C ILE A 140 8.82 2.13 11.04
N ASP A 141 7.52 1.86 11.13
CA ASP A 141 6.96 0.57 10.69
C ASP A 141 7.14 0.38 9.18
N THR A 142 6.98 1.45 8.38
CA THR A 142 7.21 1.43 6.92
C THR A 142 8.68 1.22 6.58
N GLY A 143 9.59 2.01 7.18
CA GLY A 143 11.04 1.84 6.94
C GLY A 143 11.56 0.47 7.36
N CYS A 144 11.07 -0.06 8.48
CA CYS A 144 11.40 -1.39 8.97
C CYS A 144 10.76 -2.52 8.13
N GLY A 145 9.67 -2.25 7.40
CA GLY A 145 9.16 -3.18 6.40
C GLY A 145 10.16 -3.33 5.26
N HIS A 146 10.44 -2.22 4.57
CA HIS A 146 11.31 -2.21 3.39
C HIS A 146 12.72 -2.74 3.66
N SER A 147 13.31 -2.46 4.84
CA SER A 147 14.68 -2.90 5.15
C SER A 147 14.85 -4.39 5.39
N TRP A 148 13.76 -5.16 5.40
CA TRP A 148 13.72 -6.60 5.74
C TRP A 148 13.06 -7.45 4.66
N GLU A 149 12.73 -6.83 3.54
CA GLU A 149 11.94 -7.46 2.49
C GLU A 149 12.75 -8.56 1.79
N ASP A 150 14.02 -8.31 1.49
CA ASP A 150 14.91 -9.30 0.89
C ASP A 150 15.12 -10.52 1.77
N GLU A 151 15.33 -10.34 3.08
CA GLU A 151 15.47 -11.47 4.01
C GLU A 151 14.16 -12.23 4.22
N ALA A 152 13.01 -11.55 4.07
CA ALA A 152 11.72 -12.22 4.08
C ALA A 152 11.55 -13.12 2.86
N LEU A 153 11.97 -12.66 1.70
CA LEU A 153 12.00 -13.48 0.49
C LEU A 153 13.00 -14.63 0.62
N ASP A 154 14.18 -14.42 1.21
CA ASP A 154 15.13 -15.50 1.50
C ASP A 154 14.53 -16.57 2.40
N GLN A 155 13.84 -16.16 3.48
CA GLN A 155 13.19 -17.07 4.40
C GLN A 155 12.03 -17.83 3.72
N TYR A 156 11.30 -17.16 2.84
CA TYR A 156 10.27 -17.77 2.00
C TYR A 156 10.85 -18.83 1.06
N GLN A 157 11.93 -18.51 0.33
CA GLN A 157 12.62 -19.46 -0.55
C GLN A 157 13.10 -20.68 0.23
N LYS A 158 13.71 -20.46 1.40
CA LYS A 158 14.17 -21.53 2.27
C LYS A 158 13.04 -22.44 2.75
N GLN A 159 11.88 -21.87 3.09
CA GLN A 159 10.74 -22.63 3.60
C GLN A 159 9.98 -23.38 2.51
N CYS A 160 9.80 -22.76 1.34
CA CYS A 160 8.99 -23.32 0.27
C CYS A 160 9.81 -24.11 -0.77
N GLY A 161 11.13 -23.94 -0.82
CA GLY A 161 12.02 -24.63 -1.75
C GLY A 161 11.99 -24.07 -3.18
N TRP A 162 11.44 -22.87 -3.38
CA TRP A 162 11.34 -22.23 -4.69
C TRP A 162 12.27 -21.02 -4.77
N ASP A 163 12.82 -20.75 -5.95
CA ASP A 163 13.60 -19.54 -6.19
C ASP A 163 12.68 -18.34 -6.47
N VAL A 164 12.95 -17.19 -5.87
CA VAL A 164 12.21 -15.94 -6.14
C VAL A 164 13.09 -15.03 -6.98
N ARG A 165 12.69 -14.86 -8.23
CA ARG A 165 13.27 -13.92 -9.19
C ARG A 165 12.60 -12.54 -9.12
N ARG A 166 13.22 -11.55 -9.75
CA ARG A 166 12.70 -10.18 -9.91
C ARG A 166 12.27 -9.49 -8.62
N ARG A 167 13.10 -9.59 -7.58
CA ARG A 167 12.84 -8.96 -6.28
C ARG A 167 12.84 -7.44 -6.42
N ASN A 168 11.72 -6.79 -6.13
CA ASN A 168 11.57 -5.33 -6.22
C ASN A 168 12.06 -4.69 -7.53
N GLU A 169 12.09 -5.46 -8.62
CA GLU A 169 12.91 -5.09 -9.78
C GLU A 169 12.20 -4.06 -10.67
N GLU A 170 10.88 -4.16 -10.79
CA GLU A 170 10.13 -3.42 -11.80
C GLU A 170 8.81 -2.90 -11.27
N CYS A 171 8.67 -1.57 -11.22
CA CYS A 171 7.35 -0.96 -11.16
C CYS A 171 6.68 -1.13 -12.51
N ARG A 172 5.44 -1.63 -12.54
CA ARG A 172 4.63 -1.73 -13.75
C ARG A 172 3.48 -0.74 -13.73
N ILE A 173 3.07 -0.31 -14.92
CA ILE A 173 1.89 0.53 -15.12
C ILE A 173 0.91 -0.17 -16.03
N TRP A 174 -0.34 -0.25 -15.60
CA TRP A 174 -1.44 -0.83 -16.34
C TRP A 174 -2.44 0.26 -16.73
N HIS A 175 -2.54 0.52 -18.02
CA HIS A 175 -3.36 1.60 -18.56
C HIS A 175 -4.79 1.13 -18.86
N PHE A 176 -5.75 2.01 -18.66
CA PHE A 176 -7.16 1.77 -18.90
C PHE A 176 -7.78 2.90 -19.72
N GLU A 177 -8.62 2.50 -20.66
CA GLU A 177 -9.47 3.39 -21.44
C GLU A 177 -10.91 3.34 -20.93
N LYS A 178 -11.60 4.46 -21.15
CA LYS A 178 -13.04 4.56 -20.91
C LYS A 178 -13.77 3.96 -22.11
N SER A 179 -14.45 2.84 -21.92
CA SER A 179 -15.32 2.29 -22.95
C SER A 179 -16.66 3.02 -22.92
N GLU A 180 -16.83 4.02 -23.78
CA GLU A 180 -18.13 4.61 -24.07
C GLU A 180 -18.87 3.71 -25.06
N LEU A 181 -19.60 2.75 -24.50
CA LEU A 181 -20.48 1.86 -25.24
C LEU A 181 -21.51 2.68 -26.02
N GLY A 182 -21.27 2.88 -27.32
CA GLY A 182 -22.20 3.61 -28.17
C GLY A 182 -21.84 3.77 -29.65
N ASN A 183 -20.55 3.81 -30.03
CA ASN A 183 -20.22 4.26 -31.39
C ASN A 183 -19.79 3.17 -32.39
N ASP A 184 -19.13 2.09 -31.97
CA ASP A 184 -18.50 1.20 -32.96
C ASP A 184 -18.90 -0.27 -32.82
N LYS A 185 -20.04 -0.57 -33.43
CA LYS A 185 -20.22 -1.57 -34.49
C LYS A 185 -21.71 -1.84 -34.57
N LYS A 186 -22.33 -1.51 -35.71
CA LYS A 186 -23.57 -2.13 -36.15
C LYS A 186 -23.30 -3.63 -36.21
N ILE A 187 -23.48 -4.34 -35.10
CA ILE A 187 -23.56 -5.79 -35.10
C ILE A 187 -24.77 -6.06 -35.99
N ASN A 188 -24.50 -6.54 -37.21
CA ASN A 188 -25.53 -6.89 -38.18
C ASN A 188 -26.40 -7.98 -37.54
N ALA A 189 -27.47 -7.56 -36.88
CA ALA A 189 -28.43 -8.42 -36.21
C ALA A 189 -29.10 -9.30 -37.25
N THR A 190 -28.54 -10.49 -37.43
CA THR A 190 -29.11 -11.55 -38.26
C THR A 190 -29.43 -12.70 -37.34
N GLU A 191 -30.35 -12.49 -36.39
CA GLU A 191 -31.27 -13.53 -35.91
C GLU A 191 -32.28 -12.95 -34.90
N PRO A 192 -33.59 -13.09 -35.15
CA PRO A 192 -34.64 -12.65 -34.24
C PRO A 192 -34.92 -13.75 -33.19
N GLY A 193 -34.21 -13.71 -32.06
CA GLY A 193 -34.45 -14.62 -30.94
C GLY A 193 -34.04 -14.00 -29.60
N GLU A 194 -35.03 -13.71 -28.75
CA GLU A 194 -34.91 -13.34 -27.33
C GLU A 194 -33.97 -12.17 -26.96
N LEU A 195 -34.51 -10.95 -27.08
CA LEU A 195 -33.95 -9.71 -26.53
C LEU A 195 -34.04 -9.70 -24.99
N HIS A 196 -33.10 -10.36 -24.32
CA HIS A 196 -32.76 -9.96 -22.95
C HIS A 196 -32.02 -8.62 -23.04
N HIS A 197 -32.70 -7.56 -22.60
CA HIS A 197 -32.15 -6.20 -22.57
C HIS A 197 -31.05 -6.13 -21.49
N ARG A 198 -29.88 -6.70 -21.81
CA ARG A 198 -28.67 -6.60 -20.99
C ARG A 198 -28.28 -5.13 -21.03
N GLN A 199 -28.58 -4.39 -19.98
CA GLN A 199 -28.09 -3.03 -19.81
C GLN A 199 -26.57 -3.10 -19.89
N VAL A 200 -26.02 -2.55 -20.97
CA VAL A 200 -24.58 -2.57 -21.16
C VAL A 200 -24.03 -1.41 -20.33
N THR A 201 -23.50 -1.74 -19.16
CA THR A 201 -22.91 -0.75 -18.26
C THR A 201 -21.56 -0.30 -18.81
N PRO A 202 -21.29 1.02 -18.86
CA PRO A 202 -19.99 1.51 -19.30
C PRO A 202 -18.89 0.94 -18.40
N SER A 203 -17.80 0.47 -19.00
CA SER A 203 -16.75 -0.29 -18.33
C SER A 203 -15.37 0.35 -18.54
N LEU A 204 -14.43 -0.01 -17.67
CA LEU A 204 -13.00 0.20 -17.91
C LEU A 204 -12.47 -0.97 -18.73
N CYS A 205 -11.68 -0.67 -19.76
CA CYS A 205 -11.01 -1.68 -20.56
C CYS A 205 -9.49 -1.49 -20.46
N PRO A 206 -8.72 -2.54 -20.12
CA PRO A 206 -7.27 -2.43 -20.12
C PRO A 206 -6.75 -2.19 -21.54
N VAL A 207 -5.79 -1.28 -21.68
CA VAL A 207 -5.11 -0.98 -22.96
C VAL A 207 -3.89 -1.88 -23.10
N GLY A 208 -4.15 -3.19 -23.17
CA GLY A 208 -3.11 -4.22 -23.22
C GLY A 208 -2.56 -4.63 -21.85
N PRO A 209 -1.43 -5.38 -21.84
CA PRO A 209 -0.79 -5.82 -20.60
C PRO A 209 -0.12 -4.65 -19.87
N ALA A 210 0.12 -4.83 -18.57
CA ALA A 210 0.88 -3.84 -17.81
C ALA A 210 2.31 -3.75 -18.32
N VAL A 211 2.81 -2.53 -18.52
CA VAL A 211 4.13 -2.27 -19.09
C VAL A 211 5.14 -1.91 -18.00
N PRO A 212 6.42 -2.29 -18.17
CA PRO A 212 7.53 -1.80 -17.37
C PRO A 212 7.56 -0.26 -17.27
N PHE A 213 7.62 0.28 -16.05
CA PHE A 213 7.91 1.69 -15.84
C PHE A 213 9.41 1.93 -15.98
N SER A 214 9.85 2.21 -17.21
CA SER A 214 11.23 2.61 -17.47
C SER A 214 11.47 4.01 -16.92
N ARG A 215 11.99 4.09 -15.69
CA ARG A 215 12.67 5.33 -15.26
C ARG A 215 13.87 5.52 -16.15
N LYS A 216 13.78 6.45 -17.10
CA LYS A 216 14.98 7.06 -17.66
C LYS A 216 15.71 7.70 -16.48
N ARG A 217 16.64 6.99 -15.86
CA ARG A 217 17.62 7.59 -14.95
C ARG A 217 18.37 8.59 -15.81
N THR A 218 17.93 9.84 -15.81
CA THR A 218 18.78 10.97 -16.18
C THR A 218 19.93 10.91 -15.21
N ARG A 219 21.03 10.26 -15.61
CA ARG A 219 22.29 10.36 -14.87
C ARG A 219 22.54 11.87 -14.70
N PRO A 220 22.70 12.37 -13.47
CA PRO A 220 23.08 13.76 -13.28
C PRO A 220 24.35 13.95 -14.13
N VAL A 221 24.28 14.87 -15.10
CA VAL A 221 25.43 15.25 -15.90
C VAL A 221 26.44 15.78 -14.89
N SER A 222 27.48 15.01 -14.62
CA SER A 222 28.55 15.41 -13.73
C SER A 222 29.23 16.63 -14.35
N GLU A 223 28.93 17.81 -13.84
CA GLU A 223 29.80 18.95 -14.01
C GLU A 223 31.12 18.59 -13.32
N GLU A 224 32.16 18.39 -14.13
CA GLU A 224 33.53 18.20 -13.65
C GLU A 224 33.96 19.44 -12.86
N SER A 225 33.84 19.38 -11.53
CA SER A 225 34.48 20.31 -10.62
C SER A 225 35.12 19.52 -9.49
N SER A 226 36.43 19.38 -9.59
CA SER A 226 37.35 18.74 -8.66
C SER A 226 37.16 19.23 -7.21
N ASN A 227 36.78 18.33 -6.30
CA ASN A 227 37.53 18.00 -5.07
C ASN A 227 36.72 17.07 -4.13
N SER A 228 37.31 15.90 -3.85
CA SER A 228 37.30 15.15 -2.58
C SER A 228 36.08 15.26 -1.64
N THR A 229 35.32 14.17 -1.50
CA THR A 229 35.29 13.31 -0.28
C THR A 229 34.31 12.14 -0.51
N LEU A 230 34.78 10.93 -0.22
CA LEU A 230 34.05 9.66 -0.26
C LEU A 230 32.74 9.68 0.53
N LEU A 231 31.61 9.54 -0.17
CA LEU A 231 30.34 9.02 0.33
C LEU A 231 29.69 8.18 -0.77
N SER A 232 29.98 6.87 -0.78
CA SER A 232 29.24 5.89 -1.59
C SER A 232 27.99 5.46 -0.83
N GLY A 233 26.98 6.33 -0.79
CA GLY A 233 25.64 6.00 -0.30
C GLY A 233 24.71 5.75 -1.49
N ARG A 234 24.20 4.52 -1.64
CA ARG A 234 23.01 4.26 -2.45
C ARG A 234 21.85 5.01 -1.78
N GLU A 235 21.45 6.15 -2.32
CA GLU A 235 20.24 6.84 -1.89
C GLU A 235 19.00 6.03 -2.31
N ASN A 236 18.42 5.33 -1.35
CA ASN A 236 17.04 4.87 -1.40
C ASN A 236 16.13 6.07 -1.12
N VAL A 237 16.02 6.99 -2.07
CA VAL A 237 15.02 8.06 -2.00
C VAL A 237 13.65 7.39 -2.00
N PRO A 238 12.79 7.61 -0.98
CA PRO A 238 11.41 7.14 -0.99
C PRO A 238 10.80 7.56 -2.32
N ILE A 239 10.38 6.57 -3.10
CA ILE A 239 9.87 6.82 -4.42
C ILE A 239 8.53 7.52 -4.28
N ASP A 240 8.54 8.85 -4.27
CA ASP A 240 7.32 9.63 -4.44
C ASP A 240 6.88 9.47 -5.91
N LEU A 241 6.17 8.36 -6.16
CA LEU A 241 5.63 7.95 -7.45
C LEU A 241 4.60 8.96 -8.00
N THR A 242 4.32 10.07 -7.31
CA THR A 242 3.36 11.10 -7.76
C THR A 242 3.97 12.14 -8.69
N THR A 243 5.30 12.24 -8.79
CA THR A 243 5.98 13.14 -9.72
C THR A 243 6.18 12.47 -11.08
N GLU A 244 5.11 12.38 -11.87
CA GLU A 244 5.25 12.18 -13.31
C GLU A 244 5.90 13.41 -13.93
N THR A 245 7.20 13.32 -14.24
CA THR A 245 7.84 14.21 -15.22
C THR A 245 7.29 13.86 -16.61
N MET A 246 6.08 14.33 -16.93
CA MET A 246 5.71 14.51 -18.33
C MET A 246 6.58 15.63 -18.89
N GLU A 247 7.58 15.26 -19.69
CA GLU A 247 8.35 16.19 -20.50
C GLU A 247 7.40 16.90 -21.46
N ASN A 248 6.93 18.09 -21.07
CA ASN A 248 6.24 18.99 -21.97
C ASN A 248 7.31 19.67 -22.84
N SER A 249 7.81 18.97 -23.86
CA SER A 249 8.75 19.49 -24.86
C SER A 249 8.04 20.49 -25.78
N LYS A 250 7.72 21.66 -25.25
CA LYS A 250 7.31 22.83 -26.03
C LYS A 250 8.18 24.02 -25.65
N THR A 251 9.34 24.12 -26.31
CA THR A 251 9.97 25.39 -26.75
C THR A 251 11.36 25.09 -27.35
N VAL A 252 11.48 25.05 -28.68
CA VAL A 252 12.42 25.89 -29.45
C VAL A 252 11.83 26.09 -30.84
N ALA A 253 11.66 27.35 -31.22
CA ALA A 253 11.15 27.76 -32.52
C ALA A 253 12.16 27.46 -33.65
N GLN A 254 11.61 27.04 -34.79
CA GLN A 254 12.10 27.25 -36.16
C GLN A 254 13.56 26.87 -36.47
N SER A 255 13.74 25.64 -36.97
CA SER A 255 14.34 25.49 -38.30
C SER A 255 13.78 24.22 -38.98
N SER A 256 13.46 24.38 -40.25
CA SER A 256 12.68 23.48 -41.08
C SER A 256 13.50 22.30 -41.60
N SER A 257 13.27 21.09 -41.10
CA SER A 257 13.47 19.85 -41.86
C SER A 257 12.80 18.64 -41.19
N GLY A 258 11.63 18.26 -41.71
CA GLY A 258 11.07 16.90 -41.75
C GLY A 258 11.27 15.93 -40.57
N ALA A 259 10.99 16.34 -39.33
CA ALA A 259 10.89 15.37 -38.24
C ALA A 259 9.60 14.53 -38.41
N PRO A 260 9.65 13.20 -38.22
CA PRO A 260 8.46 12.36 -38.25
C PRO A 260 7.47 12.86 -37.20
N ALA A 261 6.18 12.90 -37.56
CA ALA A 261 5.12 13.28 -36.64
C ALA A 261 5.24 12.43 -35.38
N VAL A 262 5.50 13.08 -34.23
CA VAL A 262 5.48 12.41 -32.94
C VAL A 262 4.03 12.00 -32.71
N GLU A 263 3.74 10.70 -32.81
CA GLU A 263 2.43 10.17 -32.45
C GLU A 263 2.17 10.52 -30.98
N GLU A 264 1.19 11.41 -30.74
CA GLU A 264 0.74 11.73 -29.40
C GLU A 264 0.23 10.43 -28.76
N SER A 265 0.89 9.98 -27.69
CA SER A 265 0.43 8.81 -26.95
C SER A 265 -1.00 9.04 -26.48
N PRO A 266 -1.90 8.05 -26.63
CA PRO A 266 -3.29 8.21 -26.25
C PRO A 266 -3.40 8.58 -24.76
N ALA A 267 -4.25 9.55 -24.45
CA ALA A 267 -4.51 9.94 -23.07
C ALA A 267 -5.34 8.85 -22.39
N TYR A 268 -4.72 8.09 -21.49
CA TYR A 268 -5.40 7.06 -20.72
C TYR A 268 -6.41 7.67 -19.73
N PHE A 269 -7.49 6.95 -19.46
CA PHE A 269 -8.52 7.40 -18.53
C PHE A 269 -8.12 7.14 -17.08
N LEU A 270 -7.49 5.99 -16.83
CA LEU A 270 -6.96 5.56 -15.55
C LEU A 270 -5.68 4.78 -15.81
N SER A 271 -4.73 4.85 -14.89
CA SER A 271 -3.57 3.96 -14.85
C SER A 271 -3.44 3.38 -13.44
N ILE A 272 -3.13 2.10 -13.33
CA ILE A 272 -2.78 1.45 -12.05
C ILE A 272 -1.28 1.19 -12.05
N LYS A 273 -0.57 1.60 -11.01
CA LYS A 273 0.87 1.35 -10.87
C LYS A 273 1.17 0.53 -9.63
N GLY A 274 2.20 -0.28 -9.69
CA GLY A 274 2.65 -1.01 -8.51
C GLY A 274 3.95 -1.74 -8.75
N MET A 275 4.51 -2.24 -7.66
CA MET A 275 5.76 -3.00 -7.64
C MET A 275 5.47 -4.24 -6.80
N VAL A 276 5.77 -5.40 -7.37
CA VAL A 276 5.65 -6.67 -6.67
C VAL A 276 6.95 -6.94 -5.92
N ASP A 277 6.84 -7.50 -4.72
CA ASP A 277 7.98 -7.80 -3.88
C ASP A 277 8.85 -8.91 -4.51
N GLY A 278 8.22 -9.92 -5.11
CA GLY A 278 8.93 -10.95 -5.88
C GLY A 278 8.06 -11.74 -6.85
N ILE A 279 8.70 -12.50 -7.74
CA ILE A 279 8.04 -13.42 -8.68
C ILE A 279 8.76 -14.76 -8.63
N ARG A 280 8.03 -15.86 -8.63
CA ARG A 280 8.62 -17.19 -8.85
C ARG A 280 7.90 -17.93 -9.96
N ASP A 281 8.50 -19.02 -10.40
CA ASP A 281 7.85 -19.97 -11.30
C ASP A 281 7.68 -21.31 -10.59
N GLU A 282 6.58 -21.99 -10.92
CA GLU A 282 6.22 -23.29 -10.40
C GLU A 282 6.00 -24.26 -11.55
N LEU A 283 6.64 -25.42 -11.47
CA LEU A 283 6.45 -26.46 -12.47
C LEU A 283 5.15 -27.21 -12.18
N MET A 284 4.23 -27.22 -13.15
CA MET A 284 2.94 -27.91 -13.04
C MET A 284 2.79 -28.94 -14.15
N VAL A 285 2.20 -30.09 -13.83
CA VAL A 285 1.75 -31.07 -14.82
C VAL A 285 0.38 -30.63 -15.33
N VAL A 286 0.23 -30.48 -16.64
CA VAL A 286 -1.08 -30.22 -17.25
C VAL A 286 -1.73 -31.56 -17.56
N GLU A 287 -2.83 -31.88 -16.87
CA GLU A 287 -3.65 -33.02 -17.24
C GLU A 287 -4.26 -32.77 -18.63
N ARG A 288 -3.69 -33.38 -19.68
CA ARG A 288 -4.32 -33.38 -21.01
C ARG A 288 -5.53 -34.30 -20.98
N VAL A 289 -6.61 -33.84 -21.62
CA VAL A 289 -7.82 -34.65 -21.83
C VAL A 289 -7.60 -35.76 -22.86
N ASP A 290 -6.57 -35.62 -23.70
CA ASP A 290 -6.21 -36.62 -24.71
C ASP A 290 -5.18 -37.59 -24.11
N ASN A 291 -5.51 -38.89 -24.04
CA ASN A 291 -4.71 -40.02 -23.52
C ASN A 291 -3.39 -40.27 -24.29
N LYS A 292 -2.57 -39.24 -24.53
CA LYS A 292 -1.20 -39.40 -25.03
C LYS A 292 -0.28 -39.30 -23.82
N ASP A 293 0.54 -40.33 -23.63
CA ASP A 293 1.43 -40.53 -22.47
C ASP A 293 2.60 -39.52 -22.36
N ASP A 294 2.45 -38.32 -22.93
CA ASP A 294 3.44 -37.24 -22.83
C ASP A 294 2.97 -36.26 -21.76
N ASP A 295 3.56 -36.34 -20.55
CA ASP A 295 3.34 -35.36 -19.48
C ASP A 295 3.89 -34.00 -19.92
N ASP A 296 3.04 -33.07 -20.32
CA ASP A 296 3.47 -31.70 -20.57
C ASP A 296 3.59 -30.93 -19.26
N TRP A 297 4.80 -30.47 -19.02
CA TRP A 297 5.11 -29.57 -17.92
C TRP A 297 4.99 -28.13 -18.40
N ILE A 298 4.28 -27.31 -17.63
CA ILE A 298 4.23 -25.86 -17.83
C ILE A 298 4.85 -25.15 -16.62
N LEU A 299 5.56 -24.06 -16.89
CA LEU A 299 5.96 -23.13 -15.85
C LEU A 299 4.81 -22.14 -15.62
N ARG A 300 4.30 -22.12 -14.41
CA ARG A 300 3.29 -21.17 -13.96
C ARG A 300 3.98 -20.07 -13.16
N THR A 301 3.76 -18.82 -13.57
CA THR A 301 4.23 -17.66 -12.79
C THR A 301 3.36 -17.47 -11.55
N VAL A 302 4.01 -17.21 -10.43
CA VAL A 302 3.40 -16.92 -9.13
C VAL A 302 3.94 -15.58 -8.64
N VAL A 303 3.02 -14.67 -8.34
CA VAL A 303 3.33 -13.40 -7.66
C VAL A 303 3.63 -13.66 -6.19
N VAL A 304 4.66 -13.03 -5.61
CA VAL A 304 4.96 -13.11 -4.17
C VAL A 304 4.85 -11.72 -3.57
N GLU A 305 3.98 -11.57 -2.56
CA GLU A 305 3.74 -10.30 -1.85
C GLU A 305 4.00 -10.50 -0.35
N CYS A 306 4.95 -9.76 0.20
CA CYS A 306 5.34 -9.76 1.60
C CYS A 306 4.53 -8.74 2.42
N LYS A 307 4.02 -9.18 3.58
CA LYS A 307 3.31 -8.35 4.56
C LYS A 307 3.95 -8.47 5.93
N HIS A 308 4.75 -7.47 6.28
CA HIS A 308 5.37 -7.38 7.61
C HIS A 308 4.32 -7.11 8.69
N ARG A 309 4.23 -8.04 9.66
CA ARG A 309 3.33 -7.97 10.81
C ARG A 309 4.11 -7.52 12.04
N MET A 310 3.57 -6.52 12.72
CA MET A 310 4.21 -5.94 13.91
C MET A 310 3.82 -6.61 15.24
N ARG A 311 2.80 -7.49 15.23
CA ARG A 311 2.23 -8.10 16.44
C ARG A 311 2.17 -9.62 16.35
N SER A 312 1.48 -10.12 15.33
CA SER A 312 1.28 -11.55 15.13
C SER A 312 1.01 -11.84 13.66
N LEU A 313 1.29 -13.08 13.25
CA LEU A 313 0.77 -13.61 11.99
C LEU A 313 -0.76 -13.72 12.09
N LEU A 314 -1.45 -13.45 10.99
CA LEU A 314 -2.90 -13.62 10.91
C LEU A 314 -3.22 -15.02 10.35
N PRO A 315 -4.34 -15.64 10.76
CA PRO A 315 -4.75 -16.92 10.19
C PRO A 315 -5.03 -16.83 8.68
N TYR A 316 -5.42 -15.64 8.20
CA TYR A 316 -5.67 -15.33 6.79
C TYR A 316 -5.18 -13.91 6.47
N PRO A 317 -4.74 -13.65 5.23
CA PRO A 317 -4.49 -12.29 4.76
C PRO A 317 -5.74 -11.42 4.87
N ARG A 318 -5.54 -10.11 4.97
CA ARG A 318 -6.65 -9.15 4.96
C ARG A 318 -7.22 -9.05 3.54
N PHE A 319 -8.52 -8.82 3.43
CA PHE A 319 -9.19 -8.78 2.13
C PHE A 319 -8.61 -7.73 1.17
N TYR A 320 -8.21 -6.56 1.67
CA TYR A 320 -7.56 -5.53 0.85
C TYR A 320 -6.15 -5.96 0.35
N GLU A 321 -5.46 -6.85 1.05
CA GLU A 321 -4.19 -7.43 0.61
C GLU A 321 -4.44 -8.46 -0.50
N CYS A 322 -5.53 -9.23 -0.41
CA CYS A 322 -5.96 -10.12 -1.49
C CYS A 322 -6.28 -9.33 -2.77
N ILE A 323 -6.98 -8.19 -2.66
CA ILE A 323 -7.26 -7.32 -3.82
C ILE A 323 -5.95 -6.82 -4.45
N GLN A 324 -4.98 -6.39 -3.64
CA GLN A 324 -3.67 -5.97 -4.15
C GLN A 324 -2.95 -7.13 -4.88
N ALA A 325 -2.95 -8.34 -4.32
CA ALA A 325 -2.38 -9.51 -4.97
C ALA A 325 -3.08 -9.84 -6.30
N VAL A 326 -4.42 -9.75 -6.36
CA VAL A 326 -5.19 -9.92 -7.59
C VAL A 326 -4.80 -8.87 -8.65
N VAL A 327 -4.57 -7.62 -8.26
CA VAL A 327 -4.07 -6.58 -9.18
C VAL A 327 -2.72 -7.00 -9.76
N TYR A 328 -1.80 -7.51 -8.95
CA TYR A 328 -0.51 -7.99 -9.42
C TYR A 328 -0.62 -9.22 -10.32
N CYS A 329 -1.46 -10.19 -9.99
CA CYS A 329 -1.79 -11.32 -10.86
C CYS A 329 -2.17 -10.83 -12.28
N GLN A 330 -3.08 -9.85 -12.37
CA GLN A 330 -3.48 -9.25 -13.65
C GLN A 330 -2.34 -8.50 -14.35
N MET A 331 -1.50 -7.76 -13.61
CA MET A 331 -0.39 -6.99 -14.17
C MET A 331 0.77 -7.86 -14.68
N TYR A 332 0.93 -9.07 -14.13
CA TYR A 332 2.00 -10.00 -14.47
C TYR A 332 1.53 -11.20 -15.30
N ASP A 333 0.25 -11.23 -15.71
CA ASP A 333 -0.36 -12.36 -16.43
C ASP A 333 -0.17 -13.68 -15.68
N ALA A 334 -0.43 -13.65 -14.37
CA ALA A 334 -0.28 -14.76 -13.45
C ALA A 334 -1.64 -15.12 -12.82
N ASP A 335 -1.91 -16.42 -12.69
CA ASP A 335 -3.15 -16.91 -12.08
C ASP A 335 -3.08 -17.02 -10.56
N GLU A 336 -1.87 -17.05 -10.00
CA GLU A 336 -1.62 -17.37 -8.59
C GLU A 336 -0.73 -16.31 -7.93
N ALA A 337 -0.98 -16.06 -6.65
CA ALA A 337 -0.16 -15.24 -5.78
C ALA A 337 0.05 -15.90 -4.41
N ASP A 338 1.21 -15.72 -3.83
CA ASP A 338 1.55 -16.08 -2.46
C ASP A 338 1.66 -14.79 -1.63
N ILE A 339 0.76 -14.63 -0.65
CA ILE A 339 0.91 -13.59 0.37
C ILE A 339 1.72 -14.16 1.53
N VAL A 340 2.93 -13.62 1.71
CA VAL A 340 3.88 -14.01 2.75
C VAL A 340 3.75 -13.05 3.93
N GLN A 341 3.13 -13.50 5.01
CA GLN A 341 3.09 -12.74 6.25
C GLN A 341 4.38 -12.95 7.04
N VAL A 342 5.04 -11.88 7.46
CA VAL A 342 6.37 -11.93 8.08
C VAL A 342 6.30 -11.39 9.51
N LEU A 343 6.75 -12.15 10.50
CA LEU A 343 6.88 -11.73 11.89
C LEU A 343 8.34 -11.87 12.34
N ARG A 344 8.93 -10.77 12.82
CA ARG A 344 10.31 -10.72 13.31
C ARG A 344 10.34 -10.84 14.82
N LYS A 345 11.21 -11.69 15.36
CA LYS A 345 11.42 -11.87 16.81
C LYS A 345 12.89 -11.71 17.14
N SER A 346 13.20 -10.99 18.23
CA SER A 346 14.57 -11.01 18.74
C SER A 346 14.90 -12.39 19.32
N LYS A 347 16.08 -12.95 19.02
CA LYS A 347 16.51 -14.23 19.64
C LYS A 347 16.70 -14.12 21.15
N THR A 348 16.92 -12.92 21.67
CA THR A 348 17.20 -12.68 23.10
C THR A 348 15.95 -12.69 23.99
N SER A 349 14.74 -12.59 23.44
CA SER A 349 13.51 -12.40 24.22
C SER A 349 12.95 -13.69 24.84
N ASN A 350 13.27 -14.86 24.29
CA ASN A 350 12.64 -16.11 24.75
C ASN A 350 13.00 -16.53 26.20
N ALA A 351 14.05 -15.97 26.81
CA ALA A 351 14.41 -16.28 28.20
C ALA A 351 13.83 -15.28 29.22
N ASP A 352 13.66 -14.00 28.87
CA ASP A 352 13.37 -12.93 29.84
C ASP A 352 12.01 -12.23 29.66
N THR A 353 11.37 -12.30 28.49
CA THR A 353 10.19 -11.46 28.19
C THR A 353 8.93 -11.86 28.95
N ARG A 354 8.83 -13.11 29.42
CA ARG A 354 7.73 -13.55 30.30
C ARG A 354 7.70 -12.78 31.62
N THR A 355 8.82 -12.21 32.04
CA THR A 355 8.93 -11.41 33.27
C THR A 355 8.51 -9.96 33.04
N LEU A 356 8.88 -9.38 31.89
CA LEU A 356 8.60 -7.97 31.55
C LEU A 356 7.12 -7.71 31.23
N ASP A 357 6.43 -8.61 30.52
CA ASP A 357 5.00 -8.44 30.22
C ASP A 357 4.15 -8.45 31.51
N LEU A 358 4.53 -9.28 32.49
CA LEU A 358 3.88 -9.33 33.81
C LEU A 358 4.19 -8.08 34.67
N GLU A 359 5.37 -7.47 34.49
CA GLU A 359 5.72 -6.22 35.17
C GLU A 359 5.04 -5.01 34.53
N MET A 360 4.85 -5.01 33.21
CA MET A 360 4.12 -3.95 32.50
C MET A 360 2.61 -3.98 32.78
N GLU A 361 1.98 -5.16 32.88
CA GLU A 361 0.59 -5.26 33.35
C GLU A 361 0.44 -4.74 34.79
N LYS A 362 1.38 -5.06 35.69
CA LYS A 362 1.35 -4.55 37.07
C LYS A 362 1.55 -3.05 37.18
N ALA A 363 2.44 -2.46 36.38
CA ALA A 363 2.68 -1.02 36.39
C ALA A 363 1.47 -0.23 35.85
N GLY A 364 0.74 -0.79 34.86
CA GLY A 364 -0.49 -0.19 34.35
C GLY A 364 -1.67 -0.23 35.34
N GLU A 365 -1.75 -1.26 36.17
CA GLU A 365 -2.79 -1.38 37.21
C GLU A 365 -2.56 -0.44 38.41
N GLU A 366 -1.30 -0.20 38.83
CA GLU A 366 -0.97 0.70 39.94
C GLU A 366 -1.15 2.20 39.57
N GLU A 367 -0.94 2.59 38.32
CA GLU A 367 -1.10 3.98 37.88
C GLU A 367 -2.58 4.33 37.59
N THR A 368 -3.41 3.35 37.24
CA THR A 368 -4.86 3.55 36.99
C THR A 368 -5.71 3.50 38.26
N THR A 369 -5.32 2.76 39.30
CA THR A 369 -6.02 2.76 40.59
C THR A 369 -5.79 4.03 41.42
N SER A 370 -4.66 4.73 41.22
CA SER A 370 -4.36 6.00 41.92
C SER A 370 -5.24 7.17 41.43
N LEU A 371 -5.57 7.23 40.14
CA LEU A 371 -6.34 8.33 39.55
C LEU A 371 -7.87 8.18 39.69
N LEU A 372 -8.38 6.99 39.96
CA LEU A 372 -9.82 6.75 40.11
C LEU A 372 -10.33 6.91 41.56
N SER A 373 -9.45 6.92 42.58
CA SER A 373 -9.88 7.02 43.97
C SER A 373 -10.28 8.43 44.45
N GLU A 374 -9.97 9.49 43.67
CA GLU A 374 -10.29 10.88 44.05
C GLU A 374 -11.56 11.45 43.39
N GLN A 375 -12.28 10.71 42.55
CA GLN A 375 -13.52 11.19 41.89
C GLN A 375 -14.82 10.46 42.27
N GLU A 376 -14.76 9.47 43.16
CA GLU A 376 -15.93 8.68 43.53
C GLU A 376 -16.59 9.20 44.83
N THR A 377 -17.09 10.43 44.79
CA THR A 377 -18.10 10.88 45.76
C THR A 377 -19.04 11.86 45.07
N GLN A 378 -20.33 11.51 45.03
CA GLN A 378 -21.45 12.22 44.39
C GLN A 378 -21.75 11.84 42.93
N ARG A 379 -22.38 10.67 42.75
CA ARG A 379 -23.39 10.50 41.71
C ARG A 379 -24.69 10.00 42.34
N GLU A 380 -25.73 10.84 42.25
CA GLU A 380 -27.10 10.47 42.59
C GLU A 380 -27.68 9.48 41.57
N PRO A 381 -28.68 8.65 41.97
CA PRO A 381 -29.28 7.66 41.09
C PRO A 381 -30.21 8.30 40.06
N TRP A 382 -30.03 7.95 38.79
CA TRP A 382 -30.95 8.31 37.70
C TRP A 382 -32.29 7.56 37.84
N PRO A 383 -33.41 8.19 37.45
CA PRO A 383 -34.72 7.57 37.54
C PRO A 383 -34.93 6.54 36.41
N THR A 384 -35.44 5.37 36.79
CA THR A 384 -35.96 4.35 35.86
C THR A 384 -37.21 4.88 35.15
N ALA A 385 -37.09 5.12 33.85
CA ALA A 385 -38.22 5.35 32.96
C ALA A 385 -38.59 4.02 32.27
N ASP A 386 -39.76 3.52 32.68
CA ASP A 386 -40.54 2.46 32.08
C ASP A 386 -41.34 3.05 30.90
N GLU A 387 -40.94 2.80 29.65
CA GLU A 387 -41.83 2.88 28.48
C GLU A 387 -41.36 1.94 27.36
N SER A 388 -42.28 1.10 26.89
CA SER A 388 -42.09 0.12 25.81
C SER A 388 -42.12 0.76 24.42
N PRO A 389 -41.25 0.38 23.46
CA PRO A 389 -41.37 0.85 22.08
C PRO A 389 -42.26 -0.08 21.21
N PRO A 390 -42.99 0.46 20.22
CA PRO A 390 -43.89 -0.31 19.39
C PRO A 390 -43.14 -1.04 18.26
N GLN A 391 -43.51 -2.29 18.05
CA GLN A 391 -43.07 -3.15 16.95
C GLN A 391 -43.36 -2.50 15.58
N LYS A 392 -42.34 -2.29 14.74
CA LYS A 392 -42.52 -2.14 13.28
C LYS A 392 -41.35 -2.72 12.48
N LYS A 393 -41.71 -3.73 11.70
CA LYS A 393 -41.23 -4.14 10.37
C LYS A 393 -39.76 -4.60 10.22
N ARG A 394 -39.62 -5.93 10.28
CA ARG A 394 -38.63 -6.75 9.57
C ARG A 394 -38.48 -6.29 8.11
N LEU A 395 -37.28 -5.90 7.72
CA LEU A 395 -36.80 -5.90 6.34
C LEU A 395 -35.52 -6.75 6.29
N LEU A 396 -35.37 -7.43 5.16
CA LEU A 396 -34.48 -8.55 4.89
C LEU A 396 -33.02 -8.32 5.30
N THR A 397 -32.50 -9.21 6.14
CA THR A 397 -31.07 -9.52 6.21
C THR A 397 -30.80 -10.63 5.22
N GLU A 398 -30.04 -10.32 4.17
CA GLU A 398 -29.55 -11.31 3.22
C GLU A 398 -28.57 -12.26 3.92
N HIS A 399 -28.82 -13.55 3.74
CA HIS A 399 -28.04 -14.64 4.30
C HIS A 399 -26.69 -14.75 3.58
N PHE A 400 -25.61 -14.32 4.24
CA PHE A 400 -24.28 -14.85 3.94
C PHE A 400 -24.23 -16.33 4.33
N PRO A 401 -23.76 -17.25 3.46
CA PRO A 401 -23.61 -18.65 3.83
C PRO A 401 -22.51 -18.78 4.89
N ARG A 402 -22.88 -19.35 6.05
CA ARG A 402 -21.90 -19.85 7.02
C ARG A 402 -21.16 -21.01 6.36
N LEU A 403 -19.85 -20.85 6.16
CA LEU A 403 -18.97 -21.92 5.71
C LEU A 403 -18.94 -23.05 6.77
N PRO A 404 -18.91 -24.33 6.35
CA PRO A 404 -18.78 -25.44 7.27
C PRO A 404 -17.37 -25.47 7.86
N SER A 405 -17.30 -25.42 9.18
CA SER A 405 -16.13 -25.80 9.96
C SER A 405 -15.89 -27.29 9.78
N ASN A 406 -14.97 -27.69 8.88
CA ASN A 406 -14.17 -28.92 8.93
C ASN A 406 -13.38 -29.11 7.62
N SER A 407 -12.07 -28.87 7.65
CA SER A 407 -11.00 -29.69 7.03
C SER A 407 -9.73 -28.85 6.83
N LEU A 408 -8.93 -28.67 7.88
CA LEU A 408 -7.50 -28.41 7.73
C LEU A 408 -6.78 -29.75 7.89
N GLU A 409 -6.54 -30.43 6.77
CA GLU A 409 -5.56 -31.50 6.75
C GLU A 409 -4.17 -30.86 6.71
N HIS A 410 -3.45 -30.97 7.82
CA HIS A 410 -2.02 -30.71 7.87
C HIS A 410 -1.30 -31.76 7.01
N VAL A 411 -0.85 -31.37 5.83
CA VAL A 411 0.10 -32.15 5.03
C VAL A 411 1.43 -32.23 5.80
N LYS A 412 1.64 -33.33 6.52
CA LYS A 412 2.96 -33.75 7.02
C LYS A 412 3.61 -34.60 5.94
N LEU A 413 4.47 -33.99 5.13
CA LEU A 413 5.38 -34.74 4.27
C LEU A 413 6.38 -35.50 5.16
N LYS A 414 6.31 -36.83 5.14
CA LYS A 414 7.23 -37.73 5.83
C LYS A 414 8.19 -38.27 4.77
N GLN A 415 9.46 -37.86 4.83
CA GLN A 415 10.51 -38.48 4.03
C GLN A 415 10.65 -39.96 4.42
N MET A 416 10.37 -40.83 3.46
CA MET A 416 10.84 -42.23 3.43
C MET A 416 11.77 -42.33 2.23
N VAL A 417 13.03 -42.64 2.47
CA VAL A 417 13.93 -43.17 1.44
C VAL A 417 14.60 -44.39 2.06
N ASP A 418 14.09 -45.56 1.69
CA ASP A 418 14.81 -46.82 1.75
C ASP A 418 15.79 -46.87 0.57
N GLY A 419 16.93 -47.51 0.81
CA GLY A 419 18.01 -47.67 -0.16
C GLY A 419 17.68 -48.61 -1.31
N GLY A 420 18.36 -48.37 -2.43
CA GLY A 420 18.43 -49.27 -3.58
C GLY A 420 19.61 -48.85 -4.46
N ASP A 421 20.45 -49.84 -4.76
CA ASP A 421 21.75 -49.76 -5.44
C ASP A 421 21.68 -49.37 -6.94
N ASP A 422 22.82 -48.86 -7.42
CA ASP A 422 23.45 -48.94 -8.75
C ASP A 422 22.64 -48.60 -10.03
N ASP A 423 23.07 -47.56 -10.76
CA ASP A 423 23.71 -47.72 -12.09
C ASP A 423 24.14 -46.38 -12.73
N ASP A 424 25.27 -46.45 -13.45
CA ASP A 424 26.00 -45.41 -14.17
C ASP A 424 25.15 -44.53 -15.13
N ILE A 425 25.12 -43.21 -14.90
CA ILE A 425 24.83 -42.21 -15.96
C ILE A 425 25.87 -41.10 -15.92
N LYS A 426 26.86 -41.19 -16.81
CA LYS A 426 27.71 -40.07 -17.22
C LYS A 426 26.96 -39.25 -18.28
N GLY A 427 26.34 -38.16 -17.86
CA GLY A 427 25.76 -37.14 -18.73
C GLY A 427 26.44 -35.79 -18.49
N ASN A 428 26.93 -35.17 -19.56
CA ASN A 428 27.59 -33.86 -19.57
C ASN A 428 26.76 -32.81 -18.84
N ILE A 429 27.35 -32.23 -17.79
CA ILE A 429 26.89 -30.99 -17.17
C ILE A 429 27.35 -29.85 -18.09
N GLU A 430 26.39 -29.23 -18.78
CA GLU A 430 26.56 -27.94 -19.42
C GLU A 430 26.89 -26.89 -18.34
N GLU A 431 27.97 -26.15 -18.58
CA GLU A 431 28.48 -25.10 -17.70
C GLU A 431 27.41 -24.04 -17.43
N TYR A 432 27.16 -23.77 -16.15
CA TYR A 432 26.36 -22.65 -15.68
C TYR A 432 26.98 -21.32 -16.16
N PRO A 433 26.16 -20.27 -16.40
CA PRO A 433 26.66 -18.98 -16.84
C PRO A 433 27.56 -18.36 -15.78
N ASP A 434 28.61 -17.71 -16.29
CA ASP A 434 29.72 -17.10 -15.59
C ASP A 434 29.34 -16.32 -14.33
N LYS A 435 30.16 -16.49 -13.29
CA LYS A 435 30.19 -15.61 -12.11
C LYS A 435 30.31 -14.16 -12.59
N PRO A 436 29.58 -13.20 -12.00
CA PRO A 436 29.74 -11.79 -12.35
C PRO A 436 31.21 -11.36 -12.17
N ASP A 437 31.79 -10.75 -13.22
CA ASP A 437 33.21 -10.38 -13.36
C ASP A 437 33.77 -9.42 -12.28
N ASP A 438 32.94 -8.95 -11.33
CA ASP A 438 33.32 -7.99 -10.27
C ASP A 438 33.45 -8.64 -8.86
N TRP A 439 33.45 -9.97 -8.75
CA TRP A 439 33.70 -10.63 -7.46
C TRP A 439 35.20 -10.67 -7.16
N GLU A 440 35.78 -9.54 -6.75
CA GLU A 440 37.15 -9.49 -6.23
C GLU A 440 37.24 -10.35 -4.95
N GLU A 441 37.81 -11.54 -5.06
CA GLU A 441 38.21 -12.36 -3.91
C GLU A 441 39.29 -11.58 -3.14
N LYS A 442 38.89 -10.93 -2.05
CA LYS A 442 39.82 -10.26 -1.14
C LYS A 442 40.63 -11.34 -0.41
N THR A 443 41.83 -11.59 -0.93
CA THR A 443 42.87 -12.32 -0.21
C THR A 443 43.57 -11.37 0.77
N ASP A 444 43.88 -11.85 1.97
CA ASP A 444 44.79 -11.11 2.85
C ASP A 444 46.22 -11.04 2.27
N GLU A 445 47.11 -10.31 2.95
CA GLU A 445 48.53 -10.17 2.59
C GLU A 445 49.27 -11.52 2.53
N ASP A 446 48.70 -12.59 3.09
CA ASP A 446 49.23 -13.96 3.09
C ASP A 446 48.59 -14.86 2.01
N GLY A 447 47.68 -14.33 1.18
CA GLY A 447 47.03 -15.09 0.11
C GLY A 447 45.93 -16.05 0.59
N ALA A 448 45.50 -15.95 1.85
CA ALA A 448 44.37 -16.72 2.35
C ALA A 448 43.05 -16.02 1.96
N VAL A 449 42.14 -16.80 1.38
CA VAL A 449 40.76 -16.35 1.12
C VAL A 449 40.11 -16.08 2.48
N ILE A 450 39.96 -14.81 2.83
CA ILE A 450 39.22 -14.42 4.03
C ILE A 450 37.75 -14.70 3.73
N SER A 451 37.29 -15.92 4.06
CA SER A 451 35.85 -16.14 4.23
C SER A 451 35.40 -15.26 5.40
N GLU A 452 34.84 -14.10 5.10
CA GLU A 452 34.26 -13.22 6.09
C GLU A 452 33.19 -14.05 6.82
N LYS A 453 33.46 -14.40 8.08
CA LYS A 453 32.51 -15.17 8.87
C LYS A 453 31.27 -14.31 9.06
N VAL A 454 30.27 -14.54 8.22
CA VAL A 454 28.97 -13.86 8.28
C VAL A 454 28.44 -14.05 9.69
N LYS A 455 28.39 -12.96 10.45
CA LYS A 455 27.85 -12.97 11.81
C LYS A 455 26.40 -13.45 11.72
N PRO A 456 26.01 -14.53 12.42
CA PRO A 456 24.65 -15.03 12.34
C PRO A 456 23.68 -13.92 12.75
N SER A 457 22.60 -13.74 11.99
CA SER A 457 21.59 -12.73 12.28
C SER A 457 21.06 -12.90 13.71
N THR A 458 20.91 -11.79 14.43
CA THR A 458 20.34 -11.73 15.79
C THR A 458 18.82 -11.90 15.81
N VAL A 459 18.21 -11.87 14.63
CA VAL A 459 16.77 -11.85 14.40
C VAL A 459 16.31 -13.22 13.94
N ASP A 460 15.25 -13.72 14.55
CA ASP A 460 14.51 -14.89 14.08
C ASP A 460 13.29 -14.41 13.28
N MET A 461 13.03 -15.05 12.15
CA MET A 461 11.95 -14.66 11.24
C MET A 461 10.98 -15.82 11.08
N GLU A 462 9.74 -15.58 11.48
CA GLU A 462 8.63 -16.50 11.30
C GLU A 462 7.78 -16.02 10.12
N ILE A 463 7.45 -16.93 9.20
CA ILE A 463 6.59 -16.60 8.07
C ILE A 463 5.38 -17.54 7.98
N ALA A 464 4.27 -16.99 7.50
CA ALA A 464 3.09 -17.75 7.09
C ALA A 464 2.75 -17.40 5.63
N VAL A 465 2.55 -18.42 4.80
CA VAL A 465 2.26 -18.25 3.37
C VAL A 465 0.80 -18.57 3.13
N SER A 466 0.10 -17.72 2.39
CA SER A 466 -1.27 -17.95 1.94
C SER A 466 -1.36 -17.83 0.43
N ARG A 467 -1.75 -18.92 -0.23
CA ARG A 467 -1.99 -18.96 -1.67
C ARG A 467 -3.34 -18.31 -1.99
N ILE A 468 -3.36 -17.50 -3.04
CA ILE A 468 -4.56 -16.94 -3.66
C ILE A 468 -4.52 -17.28 -5.15
N SER A 469 -5.65 -17.79 -5.67
CA SER A 469 -5.81 -18.06 -7.11
C SER A 469 -6.90 -17.15 -7.67
N LEU A 470 -6.71 -16.62 -8.88
CA LEU A 470 -7.76 -15.88 -9.59
C LEU A 470 -9.06 -16.69 -9.78
N HIS A 471 -8.94 -18.02 -9.75
CA HIS A 471 -9.99 -18.99 -10.01
C HIS A 471 -10.37 -19.85 -8.79
N ASP A 472 -10.01 -19.42 -7.58
CA ASP A 472 -10.43 -20.15 -6.38
C ASP A 472 -11.94 -20.00 -6.08
N GLN A 473 -12.38 -20.59 -4.96
CA GLN A 473 -13.78 -20.55 -4.52
C GLN A 473 -14.35 -19.13 -4.30
N PHE A 474 -13.50 -18.10 -4.21
CA PHE A 474 -13.93 -16.71 -4.08
C PHE A 474 -14.12 -16.01 -5.43
N ASN A 475 -13.78 -16.68 -6.55
CA ASN A 475 -13.93 -16.17 -7.92
C ASN A 475 -13.35 -14.76 -8.07
N HIS A 476 -12.08 -14.59 -7.65
CA HIS A 476 -11.40 -13.30 -7.65
C HIS A 476 -11.42 -12.61 -9.02
N LEU A 477 -11.26 -13.37 -10.12
CA LEU A 477 -11.36 -12.84 -11.48
C LEU A 477 -12.75 -12.28 -11.81
N ASP A 478 -13.81 -12.99 -11.44
CA ASP A 478 -15.17 -12.51 -11.68
C ASP A 478 -15.46 -11.26 -10.85
N SER A 479 -15.09 -11.28 -9.56
CA SER A 479 -15.23 -10.13 -8.66
C SER A 479 -14.44 -8.91 -9.12
N TRP A 480 -13.26 -9.10 -9.71
CA TRP A 480 -12.47 -8.03 -10.32
C TRP A 480 -13.27 -7.34 -11.44
N ASN A 481 -13.86 -8.12 -12.34
CA ASN A 481 -14.59 -7.61 -13.49
C ASN A 481 -15.97 -7.05 -13.14
N THR A 482 -16.68 -7.65 -12.19
CA THR A 482 -18.08 -7.32 -11.87
C THR A 482 -18.21 -6.30 -10.75
N ILE A 483 -17.20 -6.15 -9.87
CA ILE A 483 -17.26 -5.27 -8.71
C ILE A 483 -16.13 -4.24 -8.73
N VAL A 484 -14.86 -4.68 -8.81
CA VAL A 484 -13.71 -3.78 -8.62
C VAL A 484 -13.58 -2.79 -9.79
N LEU A 485 -13.53 -3.26 -11.04
CA LEU A 485 -13.39 -2.39 -12.20
C LEU A 485 -14.52 -1.35 -12.34
N PRO A 486 -15.82 -1.70 -12.19
CA PRO A 486 -16.89 -0.72 -12.22
C PRO A 486 -16.75 0.37 -11.13
N ARG A 487 -16.31 -0.02 -9.92
CA ARG A 487 -16.10 0.95 -8.82
C ARG A 487 -14.88 1.83 -9.05
N LEU A 488 -13.79 1.29 -9.62
CA LEU A 488 -12.63 2.09 -10.02
C LEU A 488 -13.02 3.12 -11.10
N ARG A 489 -13.90 2.75 -12.04
CA ARG A 489 -14.43 3.68 -13.04
C ARG A 489 -15.15 4.84 -12.36
N GLU A 490 -16.07 4.53 -11.45
CA GLU A 490 -16.86 5.53 -10.74
C GLU A 490 -15.99 6.42 -9.84
N TRP A 491 -14.99 5.84 -9.17
CA TRP A 491 -13.97 6.56 -8.42
C TRP A 491 -13.21 7.56 -9.30
N THR A 492 -12.71 7.13 -10.46
CA THR A 492 -12.00 8.01 -11.40
C THR A 492 -12.91 9.14 -11.91
N GLU A 493 -14.18 8.84 -12.23
CA GLU A 493 -15.16 9.87 -12.62
C GLU A 493 -15.42 10.87 -11.48
N CYS A 494 -15.51 10.41 -10.24
CA CYS A 494 -15.62 11.24 -9.05
C CYS A 494 -14.43 12.21 -8.90
N VAL A 495 -13.19 11.70 -9.00
CA VAL A 495 -11.99 12.54 -8.95
C VAL A 495 -12.04 13.62 -10.03
N TYR A 496 -12.41 13.26 -11.27
CA TYR A 496 -12.54 14.24 -12.35
C TYR A 496 -13.69 15.23 -12.15
N ARG A 497 -14.83 14.83 -11.56
CA ARG A 497 -15.91 15.77 -11.19
C ARG A 497 -15.42 16.79 -10.17
N ILE A 498 -14.70 16.34 -9.14
CA ILE A 498 -14.14 17.23 -8.11
C ILE A 498 -13.09 18.15 -8.73
N ARG A 499 -12.13 17.63 -9.53
CA ARG A 499 -11.13 18.44 -10.23
C ARG A 499 -11.77 19.59 -11.04
N LYS A 500 -12.91 19.37 -11.67
CA LYS A 500 -13.64 20.36 -12.49
C LYS A 500 -14.44 21.40 -11.68
N SER A 501 -14.71 21.16 -10.40
CA SER A 501 -15.57 22.02 -9.58
C SER A 501 -14.81 22.66 -8.43
N ASP A 502 -14.59 23.98 -8.50
CA ASP A 502 -13.97 24.75 -7.41
C ASP A 502 -14.69 24.56 -6.08
N ASP A 503 -16.04 24.58 -6.09
CA ASP A 503 -16.84 24.39 -4.87
C ASP A 503 -16.53 23.05 -4.20
N LEU A 504 -16.49 21.96 -4.97
CA LEU A 504 -16.19 20.64 -4.44
C LEU A 504 -14.75 20.55 -3.93
N ARG A 505 -13.78 21.13 -4.65
CA ARG A 505 -12.37 21.17 -4.22
C ARG A 505 -12.20 21.95 -2.93
N TYR A 506 -12.80 23.14 -2.84
CA TYR A 506 -12.70 23.99 -1.65
C TYR A 506 -13.38 23.35 -0.45
N ARG A 507 -14.58 22.78 -0.62
CA ARG A 507 -15.28 22.06 0.46
C ARG A 507 -14.45 20.88 0.99
N LEU A 508 -13.85 20.09 0.10
CA LEU A 508 -13.00 18.96 0.48
C LEU A 508 -11.73 19.47 1.18
N LEU A 509 -10.98 20.37 0.56
CA LEU A 509 -9.71 20.89 1.07
C LEU A 509 -9.88 21.63 2.40
N SER A 510 -10.86 22.52 2.53
CA SER A 510 -11.14 23.24 3.78
C SER A 510 -11.57 22.29 4.90
N SER A 511 -12.37 21.26 4.61
CA SER A 511 -12.74 20.29 5.64
C SER A 511 -11.54 19.50 6.14
N MET A 512 -10.67 19.06 5.23
CA MET A 512 -9.43 18.36 5.58
C MET A 512 -8.49 19.25 6.42
N ALA A 513 -8.29 20.51 6.01
CA ALA A 513 -7.45 21.45 6.76
C ALA A 513 -7.99 21.72 8.17
N ILE A 514 -9.30 21.91 8.33
CA ILE A 514 -9.91 22.16 9.64
C ILE A 514 -9.84 20.91 10.52
N MET A 515 -10.03 19.71 9.97
CA MET A 515 -9.87 18.45 10.71
C MET A 515 -8.49 18.31 11.34
N GLU A 516 -7.44 18.80 10.67
CA GLU A 516 -6.07 18.77 11.17
C GLU A 516 -5.77 19.89 12.17
N SER A 517 -6.32 21.09 11.96
CA SER A 517 -5.96 22.27 12.75
C SER A 517 -6.81 22.52 13.99
N THR A 518 -8.05 22.02 14.04
CA THR A 518 -8.95 22.32 15.17
C THR A 518 -8.69 21.40 16.38
N ASP A 519 -8.63 22.01 17.55
CA ASP A 519 -8.62 21.34 18.85
C ASP A 519 -10.05 21.07 19.36
N ASP A 520 -11.09 21.65 18.74
CA ASP A 520 -12.48 21.38 19.14
C ASP A 520 -12.96 20.05 18.54
N PRO A 521 -13.20 19.01 19.36
CA PRO A 521 -13.67 17.72 18.87
C PRO A 521 -14.98 17.84 18.08
N ARG A 522 -15.91 18.73 18.46
CA ARG A 522 -17.20 18.85 17.78
C ARG A 522 -17.06 19.44 16.39
N GLU A 523 -16.20 20.45 16.25
CA GLU A 523 -15.86 21.03 14.95
C GLU A 523 -15.15 20.00 14.08
N ARG A 524 -14.18 19.27 14.63
CA ARG A 524 -13.50 18.16 13.94
C ARG A 524 -14.47 17.11 13.43
N GLN A 525 -15.38 16.63 14.29
CA GLN A 525 -16.39 15.65 13.92
C GLN A 525 -17.30 16.14 12.78
N ARG A 526 -17.70 17.41 12.83
CA ARG A 526 -18.50 18.03 11.78
C ARG A 526 -17.75 18.05 10.45
N HIS A 527 -16.46 18.37 10.44
CA HIS A 527 -15.68 18.40 9.21
C HIS A 527 -15.34 17.00 8.68
N ILE A 528 -15.13 16.00 9.55
CA ILE A 528 -15.10 14.58 9.16
C ILE A 528 -16.39 14.22 8.42
N GLN A 529 -17.55 14.55 9.00
CA GLN A 529 -18.84 14.28 8.40
C GLN A 529 -18.99 14.98 7.02
N VAL A 530 -18.63 16.26 6.90
CA VAL A 530 -18.72 16.99 5.63
C VAL A 530 -17.84 16.37 4.55
N ALA A 531 -16.61 15.97 4.89
CA ALA A 531 -15.67 15.37 3.94
C ALA A 531 -16.19 13.99 3.44
N TRP A 532 -16.72 13.17 4.35
CA TRP A 532 -17.33 11.88 4.01
C TRP A 532 -18.64 12.02 3.25
N GLU A 533 -19.50 12.96 3.61
CA GLU A 533 -20.75 13.25 2.88
C GLU A 533 -20.44 13.64 1.43
N LEU A 534 -19.42 14.48 1.20
CA LEU A 534 -18.96 14.80 -0.15
C LEU A 534 -18.49 13.55 -0.91
N ALA A 535 -17.66 12.70 -0.29
CA ALA A 535 -17.21 11.45 -0.90
C ALA A 535 -18.39 10.52 -1.25
N PHE A 536 -19.38 10.42 -0.36
CA PHE A 536 -20.58 9.61 -0.56
C PHE A 536 -21.57 10.18 -1.59
N GLU A 537 -21.65 11.50 -1.72
CA GLU A 537 -22.41 12.17 -2.78
C GLU A 537 -21.79 11.91 -4.15
N GLN A 538 -20.46 11.95 -4.22
CA GLN A 538 -19.72 11.77 -5.48
C GLN A 538 -19.46 10.30 -5.84
N CYS A 539 -19.47 9.39 -4.88
CA CYS A 539 -19.33 7.93 -5.08
C CYS A 539 -20.34 7.17 -4.20
N PRO A 540 -21.62 7.08 -4.61
CA PRO A 540 -22.66 6.42 -3.82
C PRO A 540 -22.35 5.01 -3.32
N PHE A 541 -21.56 4.20 -4.06
CA PHE A 541 -21.20 2.84 -3.62
C PHE A 541 -20.38 2.80 -2.32
N LEU A 542 -19.74 3.91 -1.94
CA LEU A 542 -18.98 3.99 -0.67
C LEU A 542 -19.89 4.03 0.56
N LYS A 543 -21.19 4.32 0.40
CA LYS A 543 -22.17 4.32 1.49
C LYS A 543 -22.45 2.92 2.05
N VAL A 544 -21.94 1.87 1.40
CA VAL A 544 -22.12 0.48 1.81
C VAL A 544 -20.77 -0.20 2.06
N GLY A 545 -20.77 -1.24 2.90
CA GLY A 545 -19.59 -2.06 3.16
C GLY A 545 -18.53 -1.36 4.02
N TYR A 546 -17.26 -1.64 3.73
CA TYR A 546 -16.12 -1.27 4.59
C TYR A 546 -15.87 0.23 4.69
N SER A 547 -16.10 0.99 3.62
CA SER A 547 -15.96 2.45 3.66
C SER A 547 -16.92 3.10 4.66
N PHE A 548 -18.15 2.60 4.77
CA PHE A 548 -19.11 3.11 5.74
C PHE A 548 -18.69 2.78 7.19
N GLU A 549 -18.12 1.60 7.42
CA GLU A 549 -17.57 1.26 8.75
C GLU A 549 -16.32 2.08 9.08
N CYS A 550 -15.48 2.41 8.10
CA CYS A 550 -14.36 3.34 8.26
C CYS A 550 -14.86 4.72 8.71
N TYR A 551 -15.88 5.25 8.02
CA TYR A 551 -16.56 6.49 8.41
C TYR A 551 -17.09 6.45 9.85
N ARG A 552 -17.80 5.38 10.23
CA ARG A 552 -18.32 5.23 11.59
C ARG A 552 -17.20 5.21 12.63
N ARG A 553 -16.09 4.54 12.33
CA ARG A 553 -14.94 4.48 13.22
C ARG A 553 -14.31 5.87 13.38
N GLU A 554 -14.08 6.59 12.30
CA GLU A 554 -13.52 7.96 12.35
C GLU A 554 -14.41 8.94 13.12
N LEU A 555 -15.74 8.81 13.03
CA LEU A 555 -16.64 9.60 13.87
C LEU A 555 -16.56 9.21 15.35
N SER A 556 -16.27 7.95 15.66
CA SER A 556 -16.20 7.43 17.04
C SER A 556 -14.88 7.71 17.74
N THR A 557 -13.80 8.03 17.00
CA THR A 557 -12.50 8.38 17.61
C THR A 557 -12.50 9.78 18.20
N VAL A 558 -13.47 10.62 17.86
CA VAL A 558 -13.63 11.94 18.43
C VAL A 558 -14.31 11.83 19.81
N PRO A 559 -13.68 12.31 20.90
CA PRO A 559 -14.30 12.32 22.22
C PRO A 559 -15.60 13.15 22.23
N THR A 560 -16.70 12.58 22.72
CA THR A 560 -18.01 13.24 22.83
C THR A 560 -18.11 14.24 23.96
#